data_AF-H2ZC48-F1
#
_entry.id   AF-H2ZC48-F1
#
_cell.length_a   1.000
_cell.length_b   1.000
_cell.length_c   1.000
_cell.angle_alpha   90.00
_cell.angle_beta   90.00
_cell.angle_gamma   90.00
#
_symmetry.space_group_name_H-M   'P 1'
#
loop_
_entity.id
_entity.type
_entity.pdbx_description
1 polymer ?
#
loop_
_entity_poly.entity_id
_entity_poly.type
_entity_poly.pdbx_seq_one_letter_code
_entity_poly.pdbx_strand_id
1 'polypeptide(L)'
;MHSDDDFAPVAYLKLVKLHVESKPFNQPNQLVAGIRTLKSWPQQQCEIKEDEIQLQPRIHWQDEPCHKPSISSKESGHYLAVNGIYGFCEESSRNVKQATTVAMNSLMDELHNKGHCANDVTSVHLYLSDIDDFYDINSIYKTYFHHQPPSRVCVALSMGCVGANVPILQIDCLSFHNLNESVSGNLHVQSVSHWAPANIGPYSQCFTQNKTHFMAGQIGLVPGSMELIDGCYDQACLAMQ
;
A
#
# COMPACT_ATOMS: atom_id res chain seq x y z
N MET A 1 9.27 -12.44 -9.81
CA MET A 1 8.51 -11.78 -10.89
C MET A 1 8.53 -10.28 -10.60
N HIS A 2 9.59 -9.59 -11.02
CA HIS A 2 9.76 -8.15 -10.80
C HIS A 2 9.41 -7.43 -12.10
N SER A 3 8.70 -6.29 -12.03
CA SER A 3 8.43 -5.49 -13.22
C SER A 3 9.67 -4.67 -13.59
N ASP A 4 10.00 -4.65 -14.89
CA ASP A 4 11.10 -3.91 -15.50
C ASP A 4 10.75 -2.41 -15.64
N ASP A 5 10.40 -1.72 -14.54
CA ASP A 5 9.96 -0.33 -14.60
C ASP A 5 11.09 0.65 -14.18
N ASP A 6 11.60 1.39 -15.19
CA ASP A 6 12.70 2.38 -15.19
C ASP A 6 12.36 3.71 -14.46
N PHE A 7 11.90 3.67 -13.22
CA PHE A 7 11.41 4.88 -12.52
C PHE A 7 12.08 5.11 -11.16
N ALA A 8 13.25 5.75 -11.18
CA ALA A 8 13.77 6.73 -10.21
C ALA A 8 15.29 6.90 -10.37
N PRO A 9 15.89 8.06 -10.03
CA PRO A 9 17.35 8.15 -9.90
C PRO A 9 17.78 7.15 -8.84
N VAL A 10 18.40 6.06 -9.28
CA VAL A 10 19.11 5.15 -8.39
C VAL A 10 20.11 6.03 -7.64
N ALA A 11 20.00 6.11 -6.31
CA ALA A 11 21.07 6.63 -5.50
C ALA A 11 22.23 5.64 -5.63
N TYR A 12 23.06 5.82 -6.66
CA TYR A 12 24.31 5.10 -6.76
C TYR A 12 25.22 5.66 -5.68
N LEU A 13 25.56 4.81 -4.72
CA LEU A 13 26.59 5.12 -3.74
C LEU A 13 27.91 5.28 -4.50
N LYS A 14 28.26 6.51 -4.90
CA LYS A 14 29.54 6.80 -5.57
C LYS A 14 30.64 6.73 -4.52
N LEU A 15 31.19 5.54 -4.35
CA LEU A 15 32.33 5.30 -3.47
C LEU A 15 33.57 5.97 -4.07
N VAL A 16 33.85 7.21 -3.66
CA VAL A 16 34.98 8.03 -4.16
C VAL A 16 36.33 7.46 -3.70
N LYS A 17 36.35 6.78 -2.56
CA LYS A 17 37.54 6.18 -1.98
C LYS A 17 37.14 4.97 -1.16
N LEU A 18 37.74 3.83 -1.49
CA LEU A 18 37.58 2.58 -0.77
C LEU A 18 38.93 2.17 -0.22
N HIS A 19 38.95 1.77 1.04
CA HIS A 19 40.10 1.10 1.63
C HIS A 19 39.59 -0.07 2.46
N VAL A 20 40.44 -1.08 2.56
CA VAL A 20 40.14 -2.28 3.34
C VAL A 20 40.81 -2.11 4.70
N GLU A 21 40.02 -2.22 5.76
CA GLU A 21 40.53 -2.34 7.12
C GLU A 21 40.25 -3.74 7.64
N SER A 22 41.25 -4.34 8.28
CA SER A 22 41.04 -5.57 9.04
C SER A 22 40.10 -5.25 10.20
N LYS A 23 38.92 -5.87 10.19
CA LYS A 23 37.97 -5.76 11.32
C LYS A 23 38.66 -6.33 12.57
N PRO A 24 38.48 -5.71 13.75
CA PRO A 24 39.07 -6.22 15.00
C PRO A 24 38.43 -7.53 15.49
N PHE A 25 37.42 -8.02 14.80
CA PHE A 25 36.59 -9.15 15.20
C PHE A 25 36.89 -10.36 14.30
N ASN A 26 37.41 -11.44 14.90
CA ASN A 26 37.73 -12.70 14.21
C ASN A 26 36.50 -13.58 13.90
N GLN A 27 35.29 -13.16 14.30
CA GLN A 27 34.06 -13.93 14.09
C GLN A 27 33.04 -13.10 13.28
N PRO A 28 32.63 -13.57 12.08
CA PRO A 28 31.70 -12.86 11.20
C PRO A 28 30.38 -12.43 11.87
N ASN A 29 29.93 -13.18 12.87
CA ASN A 29 28.62 -13.02 13.49
C ASN A 29 28.58 -11.98 14.61
N GLN A 30 29.72 -11.41 15.04
CA GLN A 30 29.74 -10.44 16.14
C GLN A 30 29.04 -9.12 15.80
N LEU A 31 29.01 -8.71 14.53
CA LEU A 31 28.27 -7.53 14.08
C LEU A 31 26.75 -7.76 14.01
N VAL A 32 26.32 -9.01 13.90
CA VAL A 32 24.90 -9.38 13.80
C VAL A 32 24.29 -9.62 15.18
N ALA A 33 25.11 -9.75 16.23
CA ALA A 33 24.66 -10.03 17.60
C ALA A 33 23.69 -8.96 18.18
N GLY A 34 23.71 -7.73 17.66
CA GLY A 34 22.78 -6.66 18.04
C GLY A 34 21.54 -6.54 17.15
N ILE A 35 21.53 -7.21 15.98
CA ILE A 35 20.38 -7.24 15.08
C ILE A 35 19.49 -8.38 15.56
N ARG A 36 18.32 -8.05 16.10
CA ARG A 36 17.35 -9.06 16.49
C ARG A 36 16.91 -9.81 15.24
N THR A 37 17.42 -11.01 15.06
CA THR A 37 16.89 -11.96 14.07
C THR A 37 15.53 -12.46 14.56
N LEU A 38 14.63 -12.90 13.66
CA LEU A 38 13.34 -13.50 14.04
C LEU A 38 13.44 -14.52 15.18
N LYS A 39 14.54 -15.29 15.21
CA LYS A 39 14.83 -16.31 16.24
C LYS A 39 15.09 -15.75 17.65
N SER A 40 15.38 -14.45 17.77
CA SER A 40 15.72 -13.77 19.02
C SER A 40 14.57 -12.89 19.57
N TRP A 41 13.45 -12.81 18.86
CA TRP A 41 12.23 -12.26 19.42
C TRP A 41 11.80 -13.17 20.57
N PRO A 42 11.36 -12.65 21.73
CA PRO A 42 10.77 -13.51 22.74
C PRO A 42 9.64 -14.29 22.09
N GLN A 43 9.83 -15.62 21.98
CA GLN A 43 8.73 -16.55 21.77
C GLN A 43 7.92 -16.52 23.07
N GLN A 44 7.21 -15.42 23.28
CA GLN A 44 6.08 -15.45 24.17
C GLN A 44 5.13 -16.39 23.45
N GLN A 45 5.11 -17.65 23.89
CA GLN A 45 4.01 -18.53 23.59
C GLN A 45 2.79 -17.82 24.15
N CYS A 46 2.10 -17.07 23.29
CA CYS A 46 0.68 -16.87 23.49
C CYS A 46 0.11 -18.29 23.42
N GLU A 47 -0.10 -18.88 24.59
CA GLU A 47 -1.08 -19.96 24.72
C GLU A 47 -2.39 -19.35 24.28
N ILE A 48 -2.69 -19.48 22.98
CA ILE A 48 -4.04 -19.31 22.49
C ILE A 48 -4.79 -20.45 23.18
N LYS A 49 -5.42 -20.14 24.31
CA LYS A 49 -6.45 -21.03 24.84
C LYS A 49 -7.50 -21.08 23.75
N GLU A 50 -7.52 -22.19 23.02
CA GLU A 50 -8.69 -22.63 22.26
C GLU A 50 -9.80 -22.96 23.26
N ASP A 51 -10.19 -21.98 24.07
CA ASP A 51 -11.54 -22.01 24.61
C ASP A 51 -12.42 -22.01 23.35
N GLU A 52 -13.34 -22.97 23.24
CA GLU A 52 -14.39 -22.95 22.22
C GLU A 52 -15.23 -21.68 22.44
N ILE A 53 -14.72 -20.55 21.97
CA ILE A 53 -15.49 -19.33 21.88
C ILE A 53 -16.49 -19.65 20.78
N GLN A 54 -17.73 -19.96 21.17
CA GLN A 54 -18.87 -19.85 20.27
C GLN A 54 -18.89 -18.40 19.80
N LEU A 55 -18.23 -18.14 18.68
CA LEU A 55 -18.20 -16.86 18.01
C LEU A 55 -19.59 -16.63 17.43
N GLN A 56 -20.53 -16.20 18.27
CA GLN A 56 -21.68 -15.50 17.74
C GLN A 56 -21.17 -14.17 17.20
N PRO A 57 -21.28 -13.91 15.88
CA PRO A 57 -20.88 -12.63 15.34
C PRO A 57 -21.69 -11.55 16.05
N ARG A 58 -21.01 -10.69 16.82
CA ARG A 58 -21.65 -9.55 17.51
C ARG A 58 -22.16 -8.50 16.52
N ILE A 59 -21.68 -8.55 15.29
CA ILE A 59 -22.07 -7.67 14.19
C ILE A 59 -23.07 -8.46 13.35
N HIS A 60 -24.33 -8.07 13.44
CA HIS A 60 -25.36 -8.46 12.49
C HIS A 60 -25.34 -7.46 11.35
N TRP A 61 -24.83 -7.87 10.19
CA TRP A 61 -24.95 -7.10 8.97
C TRP A 61 -26.44 -6.97 8.64
N GLN A 62 -26.92 -5.74 8.50
CA GLN A 62 -28.24 -5.48 7.96
C GLN A 62 -28.12 -5.44 6.44
N ASP A 63 -28.89 -6.28 5.74
CA ASP A 63 -29.03 -6.24 4.29
C ASP A 63 -29.92 -5.05 3.87
N GLU A 64 -29.56 -3.85 4.31
CA GLU A 64 -30.15 -2.62 3.79
C GLU A 64 -29.79 -2.52 2.29
N PRO A 65 -30.72 -2.10 1.43
CA PRO A 65 -30.43 -1.94 0.01
C PRO A 65 -29.27 -0.96 -0.17
N CYS A 66 -28.15 -1.47 -0.68
CA CYS A 66 -26.94 -0.68 -0.90
C CYS A 66 -27.29 0.59 -1.69
N HIS A 67 -27.16 1.75 -1.04
CA HIS A 67 -27.35 3.02 -1.73
C HIS A 67 -26.35 3.11 -2.88
N LYS A 68 -26.79 3.74 -3.98
CA LYS A 68 -25.91 3.98 -5.11
C LYS A 68 -24.66 4.71 -4.59
N PRO A 69 -23.46 4.15 -4.81
CA PRO A 69 -22.25 4.75 -4.30
C PRO A 69 -22.08 6.16 -4.86
N SER A 70 -21.61 7.05 -4.01
CA SER A 70 -21.42 8.46 -4.32
C SER A 70 -20.05 8.91 -3.85
N ILE A 71 -19.40 9.73 -4.67
CA ILE A 71 -18.14 10.36 -4.31
C ILE A 71 -18.44 11.40 -3.23
N SER A 72 -17.67 11.36 -2.16
CA SER A 72 -17.73 12.36 -1.09
C SER A 72 -16.35 12.96 -0.90
N SER A 73 -16.30 14.27 -0.73
CA SER A 73 -15.06 14.99 -0.46
C SER A 73 -15.20 15.93 0.73
N LYS A 74 -14.14 16.03 1.54
CA LYS A 74 -14.08 16.91 2.70
C LYS A 74 -12.71 17.57 2.80
N GLU A 75 -12.73 18.89 2.87
CA GLU A 75 -11.54 19.72 3.08
C GLU A 75 -11.41 20.08 4.56
N SER A 76 -10.17 20.08 5.04
CA SER A 76 -9.80 20.55 6.37
C SER A 76 -8.39 21.13 6.33
N GLY A 77 -8.30 22.47 6.28
CA GLY A 77 -7.03 23.16 6.10
C GLY A 77 -6.42 22.85 4.74
N HIS A 78 -5.20 22.31 4.73
CA HIS A 78 -4.48 21.91 3.51
C HIS A 78 -4.80 20.49 3.05
N TYR A 79 -5.59 19.74 3.82
CA TYR A 79 -5.94 18.37 3.50
C TYR A 79 -7.29 18.29 2.80
N LEU A 80 -7.36 17.40 1.81
CA LEU A 80 -8.58 17.02 1.12
C LEU A 80 -8.67 15.49 1.16
N ALA A 81 -9.73 14.99 1.81
CA ALA A 81 -10.12 13.60 1.75
C ALA A 81 -11.18 13.41 0.66
N VAL A 82 -10.98 12.42 -0.21
CA VAL A 82 -11.92 12.01 -1.27
C VAL A 82 -12.20 10.53 -1.10
N ASN A 83 -13.46 10.14 -0.94
CA ASN A 83 -13.86 8.76 -0.66
C ASN A 83 -14.98 8.30 -1.59
N GLY A 84 -15.11 7.00 -1.73
CA GLY A 84 -16.25 6.37 -2.43
C GLY A 84 -16.18 6.55 -3.95
N ILE A 85 -14.98 6.53 -4.52
CA ILE A 85 -14.80 6.49 -5.97
C ILE A 85 -14.81 5.02 -6.40
N TYR A 86 -15.71 4.65 -7.31
CA TYR A 86 -15.87 3.26 -7.74
C TYR A 86 -15.61 3.12 -9.24
N GLY A 87 -15.02 1.98 -9.61
CA GLY A 87 -14.97 1.48 -10.98
C GLY A 87 -15.97 0.35 -11.15
N PHE A 88 -16.97 0.54 -12.02
CA PHE A 88 -17.98 -0.48 -12.32
C PHE A 88 -17.76 -1.15 -13.67
N CYS A 89 -18.18 -2.40 -13.77
CA CYS A 89 -18.43 -3.08 -15.03
C CYS A 89 -19.85 -3.63 -15.08
N GLU A 90 -20.36 -3.79 -16.30
CA GLU A 90 -21.53 -4.64 -16.53
C GLU A 90 -21.12 -6.11 -16.37
N GLU A 91 -21.98 -6.91 -15.73
CA GLU A 91 -21.72 -8.33 -15.46
C GLU A 91 -21.46 -9.15 -16.75
N SER A 92 -22.12 -8.78 -17.85
CA SER A 92 -21.99 -9.44 -19.15
C SER A 92 -20.68 -9.12 -19.89
N SER A 93 -19.96 -8.06 -19.50
CA SER A 93 -18.77 -7.55 -20.20
C SER A 93 -17.72 -6.98 -19.23
N ARG A 94 -17.22 -7.85 -18.34
CA ARG A 94 -16.18 -7.48 -17.35
C ARG A 94 -14.92 -6.92 -18.05
N ASN A 95 -14.69 -5.61 -17.89
CA ASN A 95 -13.51 -4.91 -18.40
C ASN A 95 -12.83 -4.11 -17.28
N VAL A 96 -11.96 -4.79 -16.54
CA VAL A 96 -11.24 -4.27 -15.37
C VAL A 96 -10.48 -2.97 -15.70
N LYS A 97 -9.79 -2.94 -16.85
CA LYS A 97 -8.99 -1.76 -17.26
C LYS A 97 -9.88 -0.56 -17.49
N GLN A 98 -11.00 -0.73 -18.20
CA GLN A 98 -11.94 0.36 -18.44
C GLN A 98 -12.55 0.88 -17.14
N ALA A 99 -13.00 -0.01 -16.24
CA ALA A 99 -13.52 0.38 -14.93
C ALA A 99 -12.48 1.16 -14.11
N THR A 100 -11.23 0.71 -14.12
CA THR A 100 -10.11 1.37 -13.44
C THR A 100 -9.86 2.76 -14.01
N THR A 101 -9.82 2.90 -15.34
CA THR A 101 -9.63 4.19 -16.01
C THR A 101 -10.75 5.17 -15.65
N VAL A 102 -12.00 4.71 -15.63
CA VAL A 102 -13.15 5.55 -15.25
C VAL A 102 -13.04 6.00 -13.79
N ALA A 103 -12.69 5.09 -12.87
CA ALA A 103 -12.50 5.42 -11.46
C ALA A 103 -11.36 6.43 -11.26
N MET A 104 -10.21 6.19 -11.89
CA MET A 104 -9.04 7.08 -11.81
C MET A 104 -9.32 8.45 -12.42
N ASN A 105 -10.01 8.54 -13.56
CA ASN A 105 -10.42 9.84 -14.11
C ASN A 105 -11.34 10.59 -13.15
N SER A 106 -12.32 9.90 -12.55
CA SER A 106 -13.22 10.51 -11.57
C SER A 106 -12.47 11.04 -10.35
N LEU A 107 -11.43 10.33 -9.89
CA LEU A 107 -10.54 10.81 -8.84
C LEU A 107 -9.82 12.09 -9.25
N MET A 108 -9.20 12.10 -10.43
CA MET A 108 -8.43 13.26 -10.91
C MET A 108 -9.34 14.47 -11.10
N ASP A 109 -10.54 14.28 -11.63
CA ASP A 109 -11.52 15.34 -11.81
C ASP A 109 -11.95 15.94 -10.46
N GLU A 110 -12.23 15.10 -9.45
CA GLU A 110 -12.59 15.59 -8.11
C GLU A 110 -11.44 16.34 -7.45
N LEU A 111 -10.19 15.84 -7.56
CA LEU A 111 -9.01 16.55 -7.07
C LEU A 111 -8.85 17.92 -7.75
N HIS A 112 -8.93 17.97 -9.09
CA HIS A 112 -8.80 19.21 -9.85
C HIS A 112 -9.91 20.21 -9.51
N ASN A 113 -11.15 19.76 -9.34
CA ASN A 113 -12.28 20.60 -8.95
C ASN A 113 -12.06 21.27 -7.59
N LYS A 114 -11.24 20.67 -6.72
CA LYS A 114 -10.84 21.20 -5.41
C LYS A 114 -9.49 21.92 -5.41
N GLY A 115 -8.85 22.07 -6.57
CA GLY A 115 -7.55 22.73 -6.70
C GLY A 115 -6.35 21.86 -6.31
N HIS A 116 -6.54 20.56 -6.14
CA HIS A 116 -5.47 19.58 -5.91
C HIS A 116 -5.07 18.91 -7.24
N CYS A 117 -3.87 18.35 -7.30
CA CYS A 117 -3.40 17.54 -8.43
C CYS A 117 -2.91 16.16 -7.97
N ALA A 118 -2.55 15.29 -8.92
CA ALA A 118 -2.05 13.94 -8.62
C ALA A 118 -0.81 13.93 -7.69
N ASN A 119 0.06 14.96 -7.78
CA ASN A 119 1.25 15.08 -6.93
C ASN A 119 0.92 15.49 -5.48
N ASP A 120 -0.26 16.06 -5.24
CA ASP A 120 -0.71 16.39 -3.89
C ASP A 120 -1.24 15.16 -3.14
N VAL A 121 -1.45 14.03 -3.84
CA VAL A 121 -1.95 12.80 -3.23
C VAL A 121 -0.87 12.19 -2.33
N THR A 122 -1.20 12.04 -1.06
CA THR A 122 -0.29 11.52 -0.03
C THR A 122 -0.50 10.04 0.23
N SER A 123 -1.77 9.61 0.30
CA SER A 123 -2.15 8.24 0.61
C SER A 123 -3.39 7.80 -0.18
N VAL A 124 -3.39 6.55 -0.62
CA VAL A 124 -4.50 5.92 -1.34
C VAL A 124 -4.87 4.60 -0.67
N HIS A 125 -6.17 4.38 -0.41
CA HIS A 125 -6.72 3.08 -0.10
C HIS A 125 -7.40 2.54 -1.36
N LEU A 126 -6.95 1.37 -1.81
CA LEU A 126 -7.45 0.69 -2.99
C LEU A 126 -8.10 -0.63 -2.54
N TYR A 127 -9.39 -0.76 -2.78
CA TYR A 127 -10.15 -1.96 -2.48
C TYR A 127 -10.51 -2.66 -3.78
N LEU A 128 -10.22 -3.95 -3.88
CA LEU A 128 -10.48 -4.76 -5.06
C LEU A 128 -11.58 -5.77 -4.78
N SER A 129 -12.45 -6.06 -5.76
CA SER A 129 -13.44 -7.13 -5.63
C SER A 129 -12.79 -8.51 -5.70
N ASP A 130 -11.72 -8.58 -6.47
CA ASP A 130 -10.95 -9.77 -6.77
C ASP A 130 -9.47 -9.41 -6.77
N ILE A 131 -8.66 -10.20 -6.06
CA ILE A 131 -7.21 -9.96 -5.97
C ILE A 131 -6.50 -10.28 -7.30
N ASP A 132 -7.09 -11.13 -8.14
CA ASP A 132 -6.50 -11.52 -9.42
C ASP A 132 -6.44 -10.34 -10.42
N ASP A 133 -7.30 -9.32 -10.22
CA ASP A 133 -7.32 -8.10 -11.03
C ASP A 133 -6.16 -7.13 -10.71
N PHE A 134 -5.36 -7.42 -9.68
CA PHE A 134 -4.31 -6.55 -9.17
C PHE A 134 -3.33 -6.06 -10.26
N TYR A 135 -2.91 -6.95 -11.16
CA TYR A 135 -1.94 -6.60 -12.21
C TYR A 135 -2.54 -5.65 -13.26
N ASP A 136 -3.77 -5.91 -13.69
CA ASP A 136 -4.44 -5.06 -14.67
C ASP A 136 -4.74 -3.68 -14.09
N ILE A 137 -5.18 -3.61 -12.83
CA ILE A 137 -5.43 -2.35 -12.13
C ILE A 137 -4.13 -1.55 -11.96
N ASN A 138 -3.04 -2.21 -11.56
CA ASN A 138 -1.73 -1.56 -11.44
C ASN A 138 -1.22 -1.02 -12.78
N SER A 139 -1.51 -1.71 -13.90
CA SER A 139 -1.10 -1.26 -15.23
C SER A 139 -1.70 0.09 -15.61
N ILE A 140 -2.92 0.37 -15.15
CA ILE A 140 -3.61 1.65 -15.33
C ILE A 140 -3.17 2.64 -14.24
N TYR A 141 -3.13 2.22 -12.98
CA TYR A 141 -2.77 3.09 -11.85
C TYR A 141 -1.44 3.82 -12.05
N LYS A 142 -0.42 3.13 -12.58
CA LYS A 142 0.90 3.72 -12.84
C LYS A 142 0.92 4.82 -13.91
N THR A 143 -0.12 4.91 -14.75
CA THR A 143 -0.21 5.98 -15.77
C THR A 143 -0.66 7.32 -15.18
N TYR A 144 -1.17 7.31 -13.95
CA TYR A 144 -1.63 8.52 -13.26
C TYR A 144 -0.61 9.02 -12.23
N PHE A 145 0.04 8.08 -11.54
CA PHE A 145 1.06 8.38 -10.53
C PHE A 145 2.43 7.98 -11.06
N HIS A 146 3.21 8.98 -11.49
CA HIS A 146 4.51 8.78 -12.15
C HIS A 146 5.65 8.59 -11.14
N HIS A 147 6.55 9.57 -11.03
CA HIS A 147 7.82 9.42 -10.31
C HIS A 147 7.69 9.33 -8.78
N GLN A 148 6.58 9.80 -8.22
CA GLN A 148 6.37 9.90 -6.78
C GLN A 148 4.95 9.44 -6.42
N PRO A 149 4.65 8.13 -6.55
CA PRO A 149 3.33 7.64 -6.22
C PRO A 149 3.05 7.77 -4.72
N PRO A 150 1.79 7.90 -4.30
CA PRO A 150 1.43 8.00 -2.89
C PRO A 150 1.75 6.73 -2.12
N SER A 151 1.68 6.80 -0.79
CA SER A 151 1.58 5.57 0.01
C SER A 151 0.27 4.86 -0.32
N ARG A 152 0.28 3.53 -0.31
CA ARG A 152 -0.89 2.76 -0.75
C ARG A 152 -1.18 1.58 0.15
N VAL A 153 -2.45 1.42 0.48
CA VAL A 153 -3.00 0.17 1.02
C VAL A 153 -3.83 -0.46 -0.07
N CYS A 154 -3.60 -1.73 -0.37
CA CYS A 154 -4.37 -2.49 -1.36
C CYS A 154 -4.88 -3.78 -0.71
N VAL A 155 -6.19 -3.97 -0.67
CA VAL A 155 -6.82 -5.17 -0.10
C VAL A 155 -7.96 -5.65 -0.98
N ALA A 156 -8.17 -6.97 -1.02
CA ALA A 156 -9.34 -7.55 -1.65
C ALA A 156 -10.46 -7.72 -0.63
N LEU A 157 -11.68 -7.35 -1.02
CA LEU A 157 -12.88 -7.42 -0.20
C LEU A 157 -14.04 -7.93 -1.07
N SER A 158 -14.95 -8.69 -0.46
CA SER A 158 -16.21 -9.01 -1.12
C SER A 158 -17.05 -7.73 -1.23
N MET A 159 -17.12 -7.18 -2.44
CA MET A 159 -17.97 -6.04 -2.75
C MET A 159 -19.28 -6.53 -3.34
N GLY A 160 -20.40 -6.08 -2.79
CA GLY A 160 -21.74 -6.43 -3.28
C GLY A 160 -22.05 -5.78 -4.64
N CYS A 161 -23.07 -6.29 -5.33
CA CYS A 161 -23.54 -5.72 -6.60
C CYS A 161 -24.52 -4.56 -6.34
N VAL A 162 -24.48 -3.54 -7.21
CA VAL A 162 -25.46 -2.45 -7.20
C VAL A 162 -26.30 -2.56 -8.48
N GLY A 163 -27.39 -3.32 -8.41
CA GLY A 163 -28.18 -3.67 -9.59
C GLY A 163 -27.39 -4.56 -10.56
N ALA A 164 -27.35 -4.19 -11.84
CA ALA A 164 -26.61 -4.93 -12.89
C ALA A 164 -25.11 -4.58 -12.97
N ASN A 165 -24.65 -3.61 -12.16
CA ASN A 165 -23.26 -3.16 -12.15
C ASN A 165 -22.50 -3.84 -11.02
N VAL A 166 -21.36 -4.45 -11.39
CA VAL A 166 -20.43 -5.10 -10.47
C VAL A 166 -19.28 -4.14 -10.19
N PRO A 167 -19.03 -3.75 -8.92
CA PRO A 167 -17.85 -2.97 -8.58
C PRO A 167 -16.60 -3.83 -8.75
N ILE A 168 -15.63 -3.30 -9.49
CA ILE A 168 -14.31 -3.93 -9.68
C ILE A 168 -13.33 -3.41 -8.63
N LEU A 169 -13.39 -2.10 -8.37
CA LEU A 169 -12.55 -1.44 -7.38
C LEU A 169 -13.25 -0.27 -6.71
N GLN A 170 -12.79 0.08 -5.52
CA GLN A 170 -13.06 1.34 -4.85
C GLN A 170 -11.74 2.03 -4.50
N ILE A 171 -11.70 3.35 -4.65
CA ILE A 171 -10.57 4.20 -4.30
C ILE A 171 -11.01 5.24 -3.27
N ASP A 172 -10.26 5.33 -2.18
CA ASP A 172 -10.27 6.46 -1.27
C ASP A 172 -8.87 7.10 -1.27
N CYS A 173 -8.82 8.42 -1.11
CA CYS A 173 -7.61 9.20 -1.29
C CYS A 173 -7.53 10.32 -0.26
N LEU A 174 -6.35 10.52 0.30
CA LEU A 174 -5.99 11.70 1.08
C LEU A 174 -4.92 12.49 0.33
N SER A 175 -5.21 13.76 0.08
CA SER A 175 -4.28 14.69 -0.54
C SER A 175 -3.98 15.88 0.36
N PHE A 176 -2.81 16.47 0.17
CA PHE A 176 -2.33 17.63 0.90
C PHE A 176 -1.79 18.64 -0.11
N HIS A 177 -2.46 19.78 -0.23
CA HIS A 177 -2.05 20.86 -1.10
C HIS A 177 -1.37 21.96 -0.29
N ASN A 178 -0.12 22.27 -0.61
CA ASN A 178 0.65 23.29 0.09
C ASN A 178 1.25 24.30 -0.89
N LEU A 179 1.02 25.58 -0.59
CA LEU A 179 1.51 26.72 -1.36
C LEU A 179 2.96 27.11 -0.99
N ASN A 180 3.48 26.60 0.12
CA ASN A 180 4.83 26.89 0.61
C ASN A 180 5.69 25.62 0.57
N GLU A 181 6.98 25.75 0.23
CA GLU A 181 7.94 24.63 0.16
C GLU A 181 7.94 23.80 1.46
N SER A 182 7.16 22.72 1.48
CA SER A 182 7.23 21.68 2.50
C SER A 182 8.21 20.61 2.05
N VAL A 183 8.93 20.05 3.02
CA VAL A 183 9.70 18.84 2.81
C VAL A 183 8.74 17.72 2.42
N SER A 184 8.79 17.35 1.14
CA SER A 184 8.15 16.17 0.59
C SER A 184 9.21 15.12 0.32
N GLY A 185 8.90 13.85 0.59
CA GLY A 185 9.85 12.77 0.35
C GLY A 185 9.20 11.41 0.40
N ASN A 186 9.63 10.52 -0.50
CA ASN A 186 9.12 9.17 -0.62
C ASN A 186 10.20 8.14 -0.30
N LEU A 187 9.77 7.03 0.28
CA LEU A 187 10.58 5.84 0.47
C LEU A 187 10.13 4.75 -0.50
N HIS A 188 11.07 4.28 -1.31
CA HIS A 188 10.90 3.14 -2.19
C HIS A 188 12.02 2.11 -1.95
N VAL A 189 11.66 0.91 -1.52
CA VAL A 189 12.56 -0.25 -1.57
C VAL A 189 12.30 -0.97 -2.88
N GLN A 190 13.20 -0.81 -3.86
CA GLN A 190 13.04 -1.36 -5.22
C GLN A 190 13.81 -2.67 -5.44
N SER A 191 14.84 -2.93 -4.62
CA SER A 191 15.66 -4.13 -4.74
C SER A 191 15.40 -5.11 -3.59
N VAL A 192 15.62 -6.39 -3.89
CA VAL A 192 15.65 -7.44 -2.87
C VAL A 192 16.75 -7.10 -1.85
N SER A 193 16.39 -7.08 -0.58
CA SER A 193 17.28 -6.69 0.51
C SER A 193 17.11 -7.62 1.70
N HIS A 194 18.02 -7.54 2.68
CA HIS A 194 17.89 -8.32 3.92
C HIS A 194 17.13 -7.56 5.01
N TRP A 195 16.78 -6.29 4.78
CA TRP A 195 16.31 -5.36 5.82
C TRP A 195 14.90 -4.83 5.56
N ALA A 196 14.39 -4.86 4.32
CA ALA A 196 13.01 -4.53 3.99
C ALA A 196 12.52 -5.23 2.71
N PRO A 197 11.24 -5.63 2.63
CA PRO A 197 10.65 -6.16 1.41
C PRO A 197 10.64 -5.14 0.28
N ALA A 198 10.90 -5.60 -0.94
CA ALA A 198 10.77 -4.78 -2.13
C ALA A 198 9.30 -4.46 -2.43
N ASN A 199 9.05 -3.35 -3.13
CA ASN A 199 7.72 -3.00 -3.60
C ASN A 199 7.20 -4.05 -4.60
N ILE A 200 5.95 -4.47 -4.40
CA ILE A 200 5.23 -5.41 -5.28
C ILE A 200 4.26 -4.69 -6.23
N GLY A 201 4.30 -3.36 -6.30
CA GLY A 201 3.44 -2.56 -7.16
C GLY A 201 3.81 -1.08 -7.15
N PRO A 202 3.09 -0.24 -7.92
CA PRO A 202 3.38 1.18 -8.08
C PRO A 202 2.90 1.99 -6.86
N TYR A 203 3.69 2.01 -5.77
CA TYR A 203 3.43 2.80 -4.57
C TYR A 203 4.72 3.16 -3.81
N SER A 204 4.62 4.09 -2.86
CA SER A 204 5.67 4.39 -1.88
C SER A 204 5.44 3.63 -0.58
N GLN A 205 6.45 2.96 0.01
CA GLN A 205 6.27 2.37 1.36
C GLN A 205 5.95 3.44 2.40
N CYS A 206 6.53 4.63 2.24
CA CYS A 206 6.22 5.81 3.03
C CYS A 206 6.20 7.04 2.13
N PHE A 207 5.19 7.89 2.30
CA PHE A 207 5.11 9.24 1.74
C PHE A 207 5.21 10.24 2.89
N THR A 208 6.11 11.21 2.80
CA THR A 208 6.33 12.21 3.86
C THR A 208 5.88 13.56 3.36
N GLN A 209 5.01 14.21 4.12
CA GLN A 209 4.54 15.56 3.83
C GLN A 209 4.32 16.34 5.12
N ASN A 210 4.86 17.55 5.22
CA ASN A 210 4.66 18.43 6.38
C ASN A 210 4.95 17.73 7.74
N LYS A 211 6.09 17.02 7.81
CA LYS A 211 6.52 16.22 8.99
C LYS A 211 5.56 15.07 9.37
N THR A 212 4.58 14.78 8.53
CA THR A 212 3.69 13.63 8.69
C THR A 212 4.12 12.54 7.72
N HIS A 213 4.16 11.30 8.21
CA HIS A 213 4.50 10.12 7.43
C HIS A 213 3.24 9.31 7.18
N PHE A 214 2.96 9.03 5.91
CA PHE A 214 1.88 8.17 5.46
C PHE A 214 2.48 6.84 5.05
N MET A 215 2.08 5.77 5.75
CA MET A 215 2.64 4.43 5.56
C MET A 215 1.74 3.62 4.64
N ALA A 216 2.36 2.85 3.74
CA ALA A 216 1.66 1.85 2.95
C ALA A 216 1.19 0.67 3.81
N GLY A 217 0.35 -0.19 3.22
CA GLY A 217 0.02 -1.48 3.82
C GLY A 217 1.28 -2.32 4.01
N GLN A 218 1.41 -2.97 5.17
CA GLN A 218 2.53 -3.85 5.49
C GLN A 218 2.12 -5.31 5.35
N ILE A 219 2.90 -6.06 4.59
CA ILE A 219 2.71 -7.49 4.37
C ILE A 219 3.90 -8.20 5.03
N GLY A 220 3.64 -9.27 5.79
CA GLY A 220 4.66 -10.05 6.48
C GLY A 220 5.52 -10.91 5.54
N LEU A 221 6.19 -10.27 4.58
CA LEU A 221 7.08 -10.91 3.62
C LEU A 221 8.50 -10.97 4.18
N VAL A 222 9.20 -12.08 3.91
CA VAL A 222 10.64 -12.16 4.16
C VAL A 222 11.37 -11.28 3.15
N PRO A 223 12.12 -10.24 3.56
CA PRO A 223 12.75 -9.28 2.65
C PRO A 223 13.58 -9.90 1.51
N GLY A 224 14.33 -10.96 1.81
CA GLY A 224 15.26 -11.58 0.88
C GLY A 224 14.62 -12.52 -0.13
N SER A 225 13.51 -13.19 0.23
CA SER A 225 12.82 -14.15 -0.67
C SER A 225 11.50 -13.62 -1.22
N MET A 226 10.96 -12.55 -0.63
CA MET A 226 9.61 -12.03 -0.91
C MET A 226 8.50 -13.08 -0.67
N GLU A 227 8.79 -14.12 0.11
CA GLU A 227 7.83 -15.16 0.46
C GLU A 227 7.03 -14.74 1.69
N LEU A 228 5.75 -15.11 1.69
CA LEU A 228 4.89 -15.03 2.86
C LEU A 228 5.19 -16.24 3.77
N ILE A 229 5.41 -15.99 5.05
CA ILE A 229 5.65 -17.08 6.00
C ILE A 229 4.33 -17.68 6.50
N ASP A 230 4.36 -18.94 6.93
CA ASP A 230 3.19 -19.59 7.52
C ASP A 230 2.90 -19.06 8.93
N GLY A 231 1.62 -19.00 9.28
CA GLY A 231 1.15 -18.61 10.61
C GLY A 231 0.84 -17.11 10.75
N CYS A 232 -0.36 -16.81 11.25
CA CYS A 232 -0.84 -15.43 11.39
C CYS A 232 0.01 -14.59 12.36
N TYR A 233 0.51 -15.21 13.44
CA TYR A 233 1.35 -14.55 14.43
C TYR A 233 2.67 -14.07 13.81
N ASP A 234 3.38 -14.97 13.13
CA ASP A 234 4.68 -14.62 12.56
C ASP A 234 4.53 -13.62 11.40
N GLN A 235 3.48 -13.75 10.56
CA GLN A 235 3.16 -12.75 9.55
C GLN A 235 2.91 -11.37 10.15
N ALA A 236 2.16 -11.29 11.25
CA ALA A 236 1.90 -10.03 11.95
C ALA A 236 3.19 -9.45 12.56
N CYS A 237 4.04 -10.29 13.15
CA CYS A 237 5.35 -9.86 13.65
C CYS A 237 6.23 -9.30 12.54
N LEU A 238 6.28 -9.96 11.38
CA LEU A 238 7.04 -9.49 10.23
C LEU A 238 6.50 -8.16 9.67
N ALA A 239 5.18 -8.01 9.59
CA ALA A 239 4.56 -6.79 9.08
C ALA A 239 4.80 -5.56 9.96
N MET A 240 5.17 -5.75 11.23
CA MET A 240 5.46 -4.67 12.18
C MET A 240 6.95 -4.31 12.29
N GLN A 241 7.84 -5.01 11.57
CA GLN A 241 9.29 -4.74 11.57
C GLN A 241 9.65 -3.55 10.67
#